data_AF-A0A2N3E615-F1
#
_entry.id   AF-A0A2N3E615-F1
#
_cell.length_a   1.000
_cell.length_b   1.000
_cell.length_c   1.000
_cell.angle_alpha   90.00
_cell.angle_beta   90.00
_cell.angle_gamma   90.00
#
_symmetry.space_group_name_H-M   'P 1'
#
loop_
_entity.id
_entity.type
_entity.pdbx_description
1 polymer ?
#
loop_
_entity_poly.entity_id
_entity_poly.type
_entity_poly.pdbx_seq_one_letter_code
_entity_poly.pdbx_strand_id
1 'polypeptide(L)'
;VLPAATALSLHLHDTRGLGLANMVAGLEAGVRIFDAALGGLGGCPFIPKATGNIATEDAAFALAEMGLTTGIDHRALGRLTREAETLLGRPLPGRMAHIDTGETA
;
A
#
# COMPACT_ATOMS: atom_id res chain seq x y z
N VAL A 1 -20.36 -3.12 -13.06
CA VAL A 1 -19.28 -3.83 -13.80
C VAL A 1 -18.82 -2.92 -14.93
N LEU A 2 -17.55 -2.51 -14.95
CA LEU A 2 -17.02 -1.63 -15.98
C LEU A 2 -17.08 -2.32 -17.37
N PRO A 3 -17.33 -1.58 -18.47
CA PRO A 3 -17.31 -2.17 -19.82
C PRO A 3 -15.92 -2.75 -20.14
N ALA A 4 -15.88 -3.82 -20.92
CA ALA A 4 -14.69 -4.65 -21.21
C ALA A 4 -13.53 -3.95 -21.96
N ALA A 5 -13.50 -2.61 -22.07
CA ALA A 5 -12.56 -1.88 -22.92
C ALA A 5 -11.92 -0.62 -22.27
N THR A 6 -12.22 -0.28 -21.02
CA THR A 6 -11.55 0.85 -20.37
C THR A 6 -10.53 0.35 -19.36
N ALA A 7 -9.24 0.49 -19.67
CA ALA A 7 -8.18 0.27 -18.71
C ALA A 7 -8.25 1.38 -17.65
N LEU A 8 -8.69 1.03 -16.44
CA LEU A 8 -8.77 1.92 -15.30
C LEU A 8 -7.65 1.57 -14.31
N SER A 9 -6.90 2.59 -13.89
CA SER A 9 -6.02 2.53 -12.71
C SER A 9 -6.65 3.33 -11.58
N LEU A 10 -6.46 2.87 -10.34
CA LEU A 10 -6.84 3.62 -9.15
C LEU A 10 -5.61 4.02 -8.35
N HIS A 11 -5.45 5.33 -8.14
CA HIS A 11 -4.47 5.93 -7.23
C HIS A 11 -5.18 6.39 -5.96
N LEU A 12 -4.92 5.70 -4.85
CA LEU A 12 -5.69 5.84 -3.63
C LEU A 12 -4.83 6.39 -2.49
N HIS A 13 -5.35 7.42 -1.82
CA HIS A 13 -4.76 7.94 -0.59
C HIS A 13 -5.38 7.30 0.65
N ASP A 14 -4.58 7.10 1.69
CA ASP A 14 -5.00 6.53 2.97
C ASP A 14 -5.13 7.61 4.07
N THR A 15 -5.31 8.88 3.70
CA THR A 15 -5.46 10.03 4.62
C THR A 15 -6.51 9.81 5.71
N ARG A 16 -7.55 9.02 5.41
CA ARG A 16 -8.66 8.71 6.33
C ARG A 16 -8.75 7.22 6.70
N GLY A 17 -7.72 6.43 6.40
CA GLY A 17 -7.73 4.98 6.69
C GLY A 17 -8.70 4.17 5.82
N LEU A 18 -9.06 4.67 4.63
CA LEU A 18 -10.02 4.03 3.71
C LEU A 18 -9.37 3.54 2.41
N GLY A 19 -8.05 3.72 2.23
CA GLY A 19 -7.37 3.46 0.98
C GLY A 19 -7.46 1.99 0.57
N LEU A 20 -7.16 1.05 1.48
CA LEU A 20 -7.27 -0.39 1.21
C LEU A 20 -8.73 -0.84 1.03
N ALA A 21 -9.67 -0.28 1.79
CA ALA A 21 -11.09 -0.59 1.61
C ALA A 21 -11.58 -0.18 0.21
N ASN A 22 -11.16 0.99 -0.26
CA ASN A 22 -11.45 1.47 -1.62
C ASN A 22 -10.74 0.62 -2.69
N MET A 23 -9.54 0.10 -2.42
CA MET A 23 -8.86 -0.84 -3.31
C MET A 23 -9.69 -2.11 -3.48
N VAL A 24 -10.19 -2.69 -2.38
CA VAL A 24 -11.07 -3.87 -2.42
C VAL A 24 -12.35 -3.58 -3.21
N ALA A 25 -13.01 -2.44 -2.96
CA ALA A 25 -14.18 -2.04 -3.75
C ALA A 25 -13.85 -1.89 -5.26
N GLY A 26 -12.66 -1.37 -5.59
CA GLY A 26 -12.15 -1.30 -6.95
C GLY A 26 -11.97 -2.67 -7.60
N LEU A 27 -11.40 -3.64 -6.86
CA LEU A 27 -11.25 -5.02 -7.32
C LEU A 27 -12.60 -5.65 -7.66
N GLU A 28 -13.59 -5.48 -6.79
CA GLU A 28 -14.98 -5.96 -7.00
C GLU A 28 -15.64 -5.30 -8.20
N ALA A 29 -15.34 -4.02 -8.46
CA ALA A 29 -15.83 -3.29 -9.63
C ALA A 29 -15.16 -3.69 -10.96
N GLY A 30 -14.06 -4.45 -10.90
CA GLY A 30 -13.32 -4.95 -12.06
C GLY A 30 -11.96 -4.29 -12.31
N VAL A 31 -11.50 -3.39 -11.44
CA VAL A 31 -10.18 -2.74 -11.56
C VAL A 31 -9.07 -3.74 -11.27
N ARG A 32 -7.98 -3.67 -12.04
CA ARG A 32 -6.82 -4.57 -11.90
C ARG A 32 -5.47 -3.85 -11.83
N ILE A 33 -5.47 -2.52 -11.96
CA ILE A 33 -4.26 -1.70 -11.89
C ILE A 33 -4.46 -0.72 -10.73
N PHE A 34 -3.50 -0.69 -9.82
CA PHE A 34 -3.52 0.17 -8.65
C PHE A 34 -2.16 0.80 -8.46
N ASP A 35 -2.14 2.10 -8.21
CA ASP A 35 -0.94 2.83 -7.83
C ASP A 35 -0.81 2.84 -6.30
N ALA A 36 0.40 2.58 -5.83
CA ALA A 36 0.77 2.56 -4.41
C ALA A 36 2.18 3.12 -4.24
N ALA A 37 2.57 3.43 -3.00
CA ALA A 37 3.91 3.92 -2.71
C ALA A 37 4.59 3.12 -1.60
N LEU A 38 5.91 2.91 -1.70
CA LEU A 38 6.71 2.26 -0.68
C LEU A 38 6.47 2.91 0.69
N GLY A 39 6.11 2.15 1.72
CA GLY A 39 5.84 2.69 3.05
C GLY A 39 4.60 3.59 3.13
N GLY A 40 3.81 3.73 2.06
CA GLY A 40 2.78 4.76 1.97
C GLY A 40 3.36 6.17 1.80
N LEU A 41 4.56 6.26 1.20
CA LEU A 41 5.21 7.51 0.85
C LEU A 41 4.25 8.46 0.14
N GLY A 42 4.39 9.75 0.45
CA GLY A 42 3.41 10.76 0.09
C GLY A 42 2.76 11.36 1.33
N GLY A 43 2.08 12.48 1.14
CA GLY A 43 1.60 13.32 2.24
C GLY A 43 2.30 14.67 2.24
N CYS A 44 1.66 15.65 2.87
CA CYS A 44 2.16 17.00 2.90
C CYS A 44 2.95 17.21 4.20
N PRO A 45 4.24 17.59 4.15
CA PRO A 45 5.00 17.91 5.36
C PRO A 45 4.39 19.09 6.15
N PHE A 46 3.56 19.91 5.50
CA PHE A 46 2.89 21.06 6.10
C PHE A 46 1.53 20.73 6.73
N ILE A 47 0.92 19.57 6.45
CA ILE A 47 -0.40 19.20 7.00
C ILE A 47 -0.27 18.05 8.00
N PRO A 48 -0.49 18.38 9.28
CA PRO A 48 -0.93 17.52 10.35
C PRO A 48 -1.48 16.14 9.97
N LYS A 49 -0.71 15.05 9.95
CA LYS A 49 -1.26 13.69 9.71
C LYS A 49 -1.95 13.50 8.35
N ALA A 50 -1.63 14.30 7.34
CA ALA A 50 -2.02 13.96 5.97
C ALA A 50 -1.22 12.72 5.53
N THR A 51 -1.69 11.52 5.88
CA THR A 51 -1.12 10.28 5.37
C THR A 51 -1.32 10.23 3.86
N GLY A 52 -0.30 9.72 3.18
CA GLY A 52 -0.18 9.76 1.74
C GLY A 52 -0.94 8.63 1.05
N ASN A 53 -0.25 7.96 0.16
CA ASN A 53 -0.77 6.85 -0.63
C ASN A 53 -1.01 5.63 0.25
N ILE A 54 -1.78 4.67 -0.27
CA ILE A 54 -1.71 3.31 0.27
C ILE A 54 -0.27 2.78 0.20
N ALA A 55 0.15 2.07 1.24
CA ALA A 55 1.46 1.45 1.27
C ALA A 55 1.51 0.22 0.37
N THR A 56 2.54 0.09 -0.46
CA THR A 56 2.67 -1.02 -1.41
C THR A 56 2.73 -2.37 -0.70
N GLU A 57 3.46 -2.46 0.42
CA GLU A 57 3.56 -3.67 1.22
C GLU A 57 2.24 -4.05 1.90
N ASP A 58 1.46 -3.07 2.38
CA ASP A 58 0.14 -3.31 2.98
C ASP A 58 -0.85 -3.80 1.91
N ALA A 59 -0.83 -3.19 0.73
CA ALA A 59 -1.67 -3.59 -0.40
C ALA A 59 -1.30 -4.99 -0.91
N ALA A 60 -0.01 -5.28 -1.09
CA ALA A 60 0.47 -6.58 -1.52
C ALA A 60 0.15 -7.68 -0.50
N PHE A 61 0.28 -7.40 0.79
CA PHE A 61 -0.14 -8.31 1.86
C PHE A 61 -1.65 -8.57 1.80
N ALA A 62 -2.48 -7.53 1.74
CA ALA A 62 -3.94 -7.68 1.68
C ALA A 62 -4.38 -8.50 0.46
N LEU A 63 -3.78 -8.26 -0.71
CA LEU A 63 -4.05 -9.02 -1.93
C LEU A 63 -3.64 -10.49 -1.79
N ALA A 64 -2.48 -10.77 -1.17
CA ALA A 64 -2.02 -12.12 -0.91
C ALA A 64 -2.98 -12.89 0.04
N GLU A 65 -3.44 -12.25 1.11
CA GLU A 65 -4.44 -12.82 2.05
C GLU A 65 -5.79 -13.07 1.36
N MET A 66 -6.14 -12.30 0.33
CA MET A 66 -7.30 -12.54 -0.53
C MET A 66 -7.07 -13.63 -1.59
N GLY A 67 -5.89 -14.25 -1.64
CA GLY A 67 -5.52 -15.27 -2.63
C GLY A 67 -5.20 -14.72 -4.02
N LEU A 68 -4.89 -13.42 -4.14
CA LEU A 68 -4.56 -12.74 -5.40
C LEU A 68 -3.05 -12.62 -5.57
N THR A 69 -2.55 -13.03 -6.74
CA THR A 69 -1.12 -12.95 -7.06
C THR A 69 -0.76 -11.60 -7.66
N THR A 70 0.20 -10.90 -7.04
CA THR A 70 0.79 -9.66 -7.57
C THR A 70 2.23 -9.83 -8.06
N GLY A 71 2.90 -10.90 -7.63
CA GLY A 71 4.34 -11.09 -7.84
C GLY A 71 5.23 -10.24 -6.93
N ILE A 72 4.65 -9.54 -5.95
CA ILE A 72 5.36 -8.65 -5.02
C ILE A 72 5.60 -9.37 -3.68
N ASP A 73 6.85 -9.37 -3.21
CA ASP A 73 7.21 -9.79 -1.87
C ASP A 73 7.02 -8.62 -0.88
N HIS A 74 5.89 -8.64 -0.15
CA HIS A 74 5.56 -7.62 0.84
C HIS A 74 6.54 -7.59 2.02
N ARG A 75 7.21 -8.71 2.33
CA ARG A 75 8.22 -8.78 3.41
C ARG A 75 9.51 -8.09 2.99
N ALA A 76 9.95 -8.30 1.75
CA ALA A 76 11.07 -7.57 1.17
C ALA A 76 10.80 -6.07 1.11
N LEU A 77 9.60 -5.66 0.70
CA LEU A 77 9.20 -4.25 0.74
C LEU A 77 9.15 -3.67 2.15
N GLY A 78 8.70 -4.45 3.15
CA GLY A 78 8.74 -4.04 4.55
C GLY A 78 10.17 -3.74 5.04
N ARG A 79 11.16 -4.54 4.64
CA ARG A 79 12.59 -4.26 4.92
C ARG A 79 13.05 -2.96 4.27
N LEU A 80 12.78 -2.79 2.97
CA LEU A 80 13.12 -1.58 2.23
C LEU A 80 12.43 -0.33 2.78
N THR A 81 11.21 -0.47 3.32
CA THR A 81 10.50 0.62 3.98
C THR A 81 11.26 1.10 5.21
N ARG A 82 11.76 0.20 6.06
CA ARG A 82 12.58 0.57 7.23
C ARG A 82 13.93 1.21 6.85
N GLU A 83 14.54 0.77 5.76
CA GLU A 83 15.72 1.43 5.19
C GLU A 83 15.38 2.86 4.73
N ALA A 84 14.25 3.04 4.04
CA ALA A 84 13.79 4.35 3.61
C ALA A 84 13.47 5.28 4.81
N GLU A 85 12.86 4.78 5.87
CA GLU A 85 12.63 5.54 7.11
C GLU A 85 13.92 6.05 7.73
N THR A 86 14.98 5.24 7.71
CA THR A 86 16.31 5.63 8.19
C THR A 86 16.87 6.80 7.37
N LEU A 87 16.73 6.75 6.04
CA LEU A 87 17.16 7.82 5.14
C LEU A 87 16.33 9.11 5.32
N LEU A 88 15.03 8.97 5.59
CA LEU A 88 14.10 10.09 5.76
C LEU A 88 14.11 10.68 7.17
N GLY A 89 14.73 9.99 8.13
CA GLY A 89 14.75 10.39 9.54
C GLY A 89 13.37 10.38 10.20
N ARG A 90 12.41 9.61 9.67
CA ARG A 90 11.03 9.52 10.20
C ARG A 90 10.37 8.21 9.82
N PRO A 91 9.41 7.71 10.61
CA PRO A 91 8.60 6.57 10.22
C PRO A 91 7.66 6.90 9.04
N LEU A 92 7.32 5.86 8.29
CA LEU A 92 6.37 5.81 7.21
C LEU A 92 5.09 5.08 7.69
N PRO A 93 3.91 5.42 7.14
CA PRO A 93 2.63 4.91 7.62
C PRO A 93 2.33 3.43 7.29
N GLY A 94 3.09 2.80 6.39
CA GLY A 94 2.91 1.40 6.02
C GLY A 94 3.06 0.47 7.22
N ARG A 95 2.04 -0.36 7.47
CA ARG A 95 1.92 -1.15 8.71
C ARG A 95 2.77 -2.41 8.67
N MET A 96 2.86 -3.06 7.50
CA MET A 96 3.59 -4.33 7.35
C MET A 96 5.10 -4.17 7.59
N ALA A 97 5.64 -2.96 7.47
CA ALA A 97 7.03 -2.66 7.84
C ALA A 97 7.29 -2.75 9.36
N HIS A 98 6.25 -2.68 10.19
CA HIS A 98 6.36 -2.54 11.66
C HIS A 98 5.80 -3.74 12.44
N ILE A 99 5.28 -4.75 11.73
CA ILE A 99 4.80 -5.99 12.35
C ILE A 99 5.95 -7.00 12.31
N ASP A 100 6.34 -7.48 13.48
CA ASP A 100 7.31 -8.58 13.59
C ASP A 100 6.63 -9.89 13.18
N THR A 101 7.02 -10.43 12.04
CA THR A 101 6.50 -11.70 11.53
C THR A 101 7.30 -12.92 12.00
N GLY A 102 8.25 -12.75 12.93
CA GLY A 102 8.96 -13.87 13.58
C GLY A 102 9.95 -14.64 12.69
N GLU A 103 10.37 -14.09 11.55
CA GLU A 103 11.30 -14.73 10.60
C GLU A 103 12.68 -14.04 10.57
N THR A 104 13.10 -13.51 11.71
CA THR A 104 14.52 -13.20 11.98
C THR A 104 15.07 -14.12 13.08
N ALA A 105 14.85 -15.42 12.91
CA ALA A 105 15.59 -16.49 13.60
C ALA A 105 16.14 -17.46 12.55
#